data_AF-A0A2U3A139-F1
#
_entry.id   AF-A0A2U3A139-F1
#
_cell.length_a   1.000
_cell.length_b   1.000
_cell.length_c   1.000
_cell.angle_alpha   90.00
_cell.angle_beta   90.00
_cell.angle_gamma   90.00
#
_symmetry.space_group_name_H-M   'P 1'
#
loop_
_entity.id
_entity.type
_entity.pdbx_description
1 polymer ?
#
loop_
_entity_poly.entity_id
_entity_poly.type
_entity_poly.pdbx_seq_one_letter_code
_entity_poly.pdbx_strand_id
1 'polypeptide(L)'
;MAHWDGTTRPDSLKDEYAARRHRLADAARDADWATVFGVLDEVRAKVNAHWVNSARLGGPSGYTPLHQAAWHGAPADVVQRLLALGAWRTLRTGDGSRAVDIAGQRGHHHLAALLRPEIRHHLPYDEIGPLRHHLHRLIRHRAPRKDGTDLATGQGLRLPEVEVLTELRHPACWFPVPGMYGGFAIELTGRELKVDSWIRIVDGSERTDRVTADGVHLQEGGLL
;
A
#
# COMPACT_ATOMS: atom_id res chain seq x y z
N MET A 1 -7.41 4.92 -10.11
CA MET A 1 -7.14 4.97 -8.66
C MET A 1 -5.97 4.05 -8.34
N ALA A 2 -5.08 4.41 -7.42
CA ALA A 2 -3.98 3.53 -7.01
C ALA A 2 -4.52 2.27 -6.28
N HIS A 3 -3.74 1.20 -6.20
CA HIS A 3 -4.16 -0.04 -5.54
C HIS A 3 -3.21 -0.41 -4.41
N TRP A 4 -3.73 -0.50 -3.19
CA TRP A 4 -2.98 -0.94 -2.02
C TRP A 4 -3.13 -2.44 -1.82
N ASP A 5 -2.10 -3.21 -2.14
CA ASP A 5 -2.05 -4.64 -1.83
C ASP A 5 -1.60 -4.86 -0.38
N GLY A 6 -2.58 -5.05 0.52
CA GLY A 6 -2.31 -5.33 1.93
C GLY A 6 -2.01 -6.80 2.24
N THR A 7 -1.94 -7.68 1.23
CA THR A 7 -1.78 -9.11 1.48
C THR A 7 -0.36 -9.42 1.95
N THR A 8 -0.25 -10.01 3.15
CA THR A 8 1.03 -10.39 3.76
C THR A 8 1.17 -11.89 3.94
N ARG A 9 0.08 -12.65 4.06
CA ARG A 9 0.14 -14.09 4.32
C ARG A 9 0.08 -14.89 3.00
N PRO A 10 0.94 -15.90 2.82
CA PRO A 10 0.87 -16.76 1.64
C PRO A 10 -0.43 -17.57 1.59
N ASP A 11 -0.90 -18.08 2.74
CA ASP A 11 -2.12 -18.88 2.85
C ASP A 11 -3.42 -18.12 2.47
N SER A 12 -3.34 -16.79 2.33
CA SER A 12 -4.46 -15.96 1.86
C SER A 12 -4.59 -15.95 0.33
N LEU A 13 -3.66 -16.58 -0.39
CA LEU A 13 -3.61 -16.64 -1.84
C LEU A 13 -3.63 -18.09 -2.32
N LYS A 14 -4.00 -18.29 -3.59
CA LYS A 14 -3.74 -19.57 -4.26
C LYS A 14 -2.23 -19.79 -4.36
N ASP A 15 -1.79 -21.04 -4.22
CA ASP A 15 -0.36 -21.42 -4.22
C ASP A 15 0.42 -20.84 -5.40
N GLU A 16 -0.16 -20.86 -6.59
CA GLU A 16 0.45 -20.31 -7.80
C GLU A 16 0.72 -18.79 -7.69
N TYR A 17 -0.18 -18.04 -7.06
CA TYR A 17 -0.03 -16.60 -6.84
C TYR A 17 0.98 -16.31 -5.73
N ALA A 18 0.94 -17.10 -4.64
CA ALA A 18 1.93 -17.00 -3.56
C ALA A 18 3.35 -17.28 -4.10
N ALA A 19 3.52 -18.33 -4.91
CA ALA A 19 4.78 -18.67 -5.56
C ALA A 19 5.29 -17.54 -6.47
N ARG A 20 4.43 -16.91 -7.26
CA ARG A 20 4.80 -15.73 -8.07
C ARG A 20 5.20 -14.53 -7.21
N ARG A 21 4.47 -14.24 -6.14
CA ARG A 21 4.82 -13.16 -5.18
C ARG A 21 6.18 -13.43 -4.53
N HIS A 22 6.48 -14.67 -4.18
CA HIS A 22 7.80 -15.05 -3.68
C HIS A 22 8.88 -14.88 -4.75
N ARG A 23 8.65 -15.34 -5.99
CA ARG A 23 9.58 -15.15 -7.10
C ARG A 23 9.92 -13.68 -7.33
N LEU A 24 8.93 -12.78 -7.30
CA LEU A 24 9.16 -11.33 -7.40
C LEU A 24 10.06 -10.82 -6.27
N ALA A 25 9.75 -11.19 -5.02
CA ALA A 25 10.48 -10.74 -3.85
C ALA A 25 11.92 -11.28 -3.81
N ASP A 26 12.11 -12.54 -4.18
CA ASP A 26 13.42 -13.20 -4.22
C ASP A 26 14.28 -12.62 -5.36
N ALA A 27 13.71 -12.39 -6.55
CA ALA A 27 14.41 -11.72 -7.65
C ALA A 27 14.84 -10.28 -7.29
N ALA A 28 13.96 -9.51 -6.63
CA ALA A 28 14.30 -8.16 -6.17
C ALA A 28 15.40 -8.19 -5.10
N ARG A 29 15.34 -9.15 -4.15
CA ARG A 29 16.40 -9.36 -3.15
C ARG A 29 17.75 -9.66 -3.80
N ASP A 30 17.75 -10.44 -4.88
CA ASP A 30 18.97 -10.88 -5.56
C ASP A 30 19.42 -9.92 -6.69
N ALA A 31 18.76 -8.76 -6.81
CA ALA A 31 19.00 -7.76 -7.87
C ALA A 31 18.82 -8.28 -9.30
N ASP A 32 18.03 -9.35 -9.49
CA ASP A 32 17.64 -9.85 -10.81
C ASP A 32 16.49 -9.01 -11.38
N TRP A 33 16.84 -7.83 -11.88
CA TRP A 33 15.86 -6.87 -12.42
C TRP A 33 15.13 -7.39 -13.66
N ALA A 34 15.78 -8.26 -14.45
CA ALA A 34 15.14 -8.88 -15.61
C ALA A 34 13.96 -9.75 -15.17
N THR A 35 14.15 -10.61 -14.15
CA THR A 35 13.06 -11.40 -13.58
C THR A 35 12.02 -10.53 -12.86
N VAL A 36 12.45 -9.50 -12.12
CA VAL A 36 11.50 -8.56 -11.47
C VAL A 36 10.55 -7.97 -12.50
N PHE A 37 11.07 -7.41 -13.59
CA PHE A 37 10.23 -6.80 -14.60
C PHE A 37 9.42 -7.83 -15.39
N GLY A 38 9.99 -9.01 -15.68
CA GLY A 38 9.24 -10.10 -16.31
C GLY A 38 8.01 -10.50 -15.50
N VAL A 39 8.15 -10.64 -14.18
CA VAL A 39 7.02 -10.96 -13.29
C VAL A 39 6.02 -9.81 -13.23
N LEU A 40 6.48 -8.55 -13.09
CA LEU A 40 5.59 -7.38 -13.02
C LEU A 40 4.78 -7.17 -14.31
N ASP A 41 5.40 -7.34 -15.47
CA ASP A 41 4.72 -7.22 -16.76
C ASP A 41 3.73 -8.38 -16.98
N GLU A 42 4.09 -9.61 -16.60
CA GLU A 42 3.20 -10.78 -16.69
C GLU A 42 1.93 -10.58 -15.85
N VAL A 43 2.07 -10.17 -14.58
CA VAL A 43 0.92 -10.07 -13.66
C VAL A 43 0.03 -8.87 -13.99
N ARG A 44 0.61 -7.80 -14.53
CA ARG A 44 -0.16 -6.67 -15.06
C ARG A 44 -0.98 -7.10 -16.28
N ALA A 45 -0.38 -7.84 -17.20
CA ALA A 45 -1.04 -8.27 -18.43
C ALA A 45 -2.12 -9.35 -18.20
N LYS A 46 -1.84 -10.37 -17.38
CA LYS A 46 -2.74 -11.54 -17.23
C LYS A 46 -3.84 -11.35 -16.21
N VAL A 47 -3.57 -10.63 -15.12
CA VAL A 47 -4.47 -10.57 -13.95
C VAL A 47 -4.68 -9.16 -13.43
N ASN A 48 -4.22 -8.14 -14.16
CA ASN A 48 -4.33 -6.71 -13.82
C ASN A 48 -3.85 -6.37 -12.39
N ALA A 49 -2.82 -7.08 -11.92
CA ALA A 49 -2.26 -6.88 -10.59
C ALA A 49 -1.15 -5.83 -10.57
N HIS A 50 -1.09 -5.04 -9.50
CA HIS A 50 -0.18 -3.90 -9.34
C HIS A 50 0.87 -4.17 -8.25
N TRP A 51 1.71 -5.21 -8.46
CA TRP A 51 2.61 -5.74 -7.42
C TRP A 51 3.94 -4.99 -7.24
N VAL A 52 4.15 -3.86 -7.92
CA VAL A 52 5.39 -3.08 -7.79
C VAL A 52 5.63 -2.56 -6.36
N ASN A 53 4.56 -2.41 -5.56
CA ASN A 53 4.60 -1.98 -4.17
C ASN A 53 4.43 -3.14 -3.16
N SER A 54 4.40 -4.38 -3.64
CA SER A 54 4.18 -5.54 -2.78
C SER A 54 5.50 -5.98 -2.12
N ALA A 55 5.45 -6.27 -0.82
CA ALA A 55 6.56 -6.85 -0.06
C ALA A 55 6.50 -8.39 -0.05
N ARG A 56 7.57 -9.05 0.44
CA ARG A 56 7.62 -10.51 0.59
C ARG A 56 6.50 -11.00 1.52
N LEU A 57 5.74 -12.00 1.06
CA LEU A 57 4.75 -12.68 1.89
C LEU A 57 5.44 -13.38 3.07
N GLY A 58 4.86 -13.26 4.26
CA GLY A 58 5.37 -13.81 5.52
C GLY A 58 6.67 -13.16 6.03
N GLY A 59 7.19 -12.13 5.34
CA GLY A 59 8.43 -11.45 5.73
C GLY A 59 8.16 -10.18 6.56
N PRO A 60 8.94 -9.90 7.62
CA PRO A 60 8.73 -8.72 8.46
C PRO A 60 9.35 -7.45 7.87
N SER A 61 10.23 -7.55 6.86
CA SER A 61 11.04 -6.42 6.40
C SER A 61 10.24 -5.33 5.69
N GLY A 62 9.11 -5.66 5.05
CA GLY A 62 8.34 -4.71 4.25
C GLY A 62 9.05 -4.22 2.97
N TYR A 63 10.19 -4.81 2.60
CA TYR A 63 10.94 -4.41 1.40
C TYR A 63 10.13 -4.68 0.13
N THR A 64 9.96 -3.64 -0.68
CA THR A 64 9.40 -3.70 -2.02
C THR A 64 10.53 -3.66 -3.07
N PRO A 65 10.26 -3.92 -4.35
CA PRO A 65 11.24 -3.73 -5.42
C PRO A 65 12.00 -2.39 -5.38
N LEU A 66 11.33 -1.27 -5.05
CA LEU A 66 12.01 0.03 -4.96
C LEU A 66 12.98 0.13 -3.78
N HIS A 67 12.62 -0.46 -2.63
CA HIS A 67 13.54 -0.54 -1.48
C HIS A 67 14.77 -1.41 -1.79
N GLN A 68 14.57 -2.52 -2.51
CA GLN A 68 15.69 -3.37 -2.94
C GLN A 68 16.59 -2.66 -3.95
N ALA A 69 16.01 -1.91 -4.90
CA ALA A 69 16.78 -1.11 -5.85
C ALA A 69 17.63 -0.06 -5.14
N ALA A 70 17.08 0.60 -4.11
CA ALA A 70 17.82 1.51 -3.25
C ALA A 70 18.93 0.81 -2.46
N TRP A 71 18.68 -0.39 -1.93
CA TRP A 71 19.67 -1.17 -1.18
C TRP A 71 20.87 -1.57 -2.04
N HIS A 72 20.61 -2.01 -3.26
CA HIS A 72 21.65 -2.46 -4.19
C HIS A 72 22.36 -1.32 -4.93
N GLY A 73 21.84 -0.09 -4.86
CA GLY A 73 22.35 1.02 -5.66
C GLY A 73 22.11 0.80 -7.15
N ALA A 74 20.93 0.26 -7.48
CA ALA A 74 20.58 -0.18 -8.84
C ALA A 74 20.80 0.93 -9.88
N PRO A 75 21.00 0.56 -11.16
CA PRO A 75 21.04 1.51 -12.27
C PRO A 75 19.82 2.45 -12.29
N ALA A 76 20.03 3.68 -12.75
CA ALA A 76 19.00 4.73 -12.76
C ALA A 76 17.77 4.34 -13.59
N ASP A 77 17.96 3.64 -14.70
CA ASP A 77 16.90 3.13 -15.59
C ASP A 77 16.01 2.07 -14.90
N VAL A 78 16.59 1.20 -14.05
CA VAL A 78 15.84 0.26 -13.21
C VAL A 78 14.92 1.03 -12.25
N VAL A 79 15.45 2.02 -11.54
CA VAL A 79 14.67 2.84 -10.61
C VAL A 79 13.59 3.63 -11.34
N GLN A 80 13.92 4.25 -12.48
CA GLN A 80 12.95 4.96 -13.32
C GLN A 80 11.83 4.04 -13.81
N ARG A 81 12.15 2.80 -14.23
CA ARG A 81 11.14 1.83 -14.66
C ARG A 81 10.23 1.40 -13.52
N LEU A 82 10.76 1.16 -12.32
CA LEU A 82 9.92 0.87 -11.14
C LEU A 82 8.98 2.03 -10.82
N LEU A 83 9.47 3.27 -10.88
CA LEU A 83 8.64 4.47 -10.69
C LEU A 83 7.58 4.62 -11.79
N ALA A 84 7.92 4.33 -13.05
CA ALA A 84 6.98 4.33 -14.16
C ALA A 84 5.88 3.26 -14.02
N LEU A 85 6.18 2.15 -13.35
CA LEU A 85 5.21 1.12 -12.97
C LEU A 85 4.35 1.50 -11.76
N GLY A 86 4.59 2.66 -11.14
CA GLY A 86 3.84 3.16 -10.00
C GLY A 86 4.42 2.81 -8.63
N ALA A 87 5.73 2.54 -8.54
CA ALA A 87 6.40 2.37 -7.26
C ALA A 87 6.30 3.65 -6.41
N TRP A 88 5.98 3.49 -5.13
CA TRP A 88 5.80 4.61 -4.20
C TRP A 88 7.09 4.98 -3.49
N ARG A 89 7.40 6.29 -3.44
CA ARG A 89 8.62 6.80 -2.81
C ARG A 89 8.44 7.10 -1.33
N THR A 90 7.22 7.40 -0.91
CA THR A 90 6.87 7.61 0.51
C THR A 90 6.61 6.33 1.29
N LEU A 91 6.39 5.21 0.61
CA LEU A 91 6.13 3.92 1.26
C LEU A 91 7.31 3.50 2.14
N ARG A 92 7.00 2.99 3.33
CA ARG A 92 8.02 2.59 4.31
C ARG A 92 8.23 1.08 4.36
N THR A 93 9.40 0.66 4.81
CA THR A 93 9.70 -0.71 5.25
C THR A 93 9.17 -0.96 6.67
N GLY A 94 9.28 -2.19 7.16
CA GLY A 94 8.82 -2.57 8.51
C GLY A 94 9.54 -1.87 9.65
N ASP A 95 10.78 -1.39 9.42
CA ASP A 95 11.55 -0.55 10.33
C ASP A 95 11.32 0.96 10.12
N GLY A 96 10.43 1.35 9.19
CA GLY A 96 10.05 2.73 8.94
C GLY A 96 10.90 3.48 7.91
N SER A 97 11.90 2.85 7.30
CA SER A 97 12.76 3.47 6.28
C SER A 97 12.06 3.60 4.92
N ARG A 98 12.28 4.70 4.20
CA ARG A 98 11.89 4.81 2.78
C ARG A 98 13.06 4.40 1.89
N ALA A 99 12.79 4.16 0.60
CA ALA A 99 13.83 3.85 -0.38
C ALA A 99 14.95 4.91 -0.41
N VAL A 100 14.63 6.21 -0.33
CA VAL A 100 15.64 7.27 -0.30
C VAL A 100 16.53 7.22 0.96
N ASP A 101 15.96 6.83 2.10
CA ASP A 101 16.68 6.73 3.36
C ASP A 101 17.70 5.56 3.28
N ILE A 102 17.26 4.41 2.73
CA ILE A 102 18.12 3.25 2.48
C ILE A 102 19.27 3.58 1.52
N ALA A 103 18.97 4.23 0.40
CA ALA A 103 20.00 4.63 -0.57
C ALA A 103 21.04 5.56 0.06
N GLY A 104 20.60 6.52 0.88
CA GLY A 104 21.48 7.43 1.61
C GLY A 104 22.38 6.70 2.61
N GLN A 105 21.81 5.80 3.42
CA GLN A 105 22.57 4.98 4.39
C GLN A 105 23.63 4.09 3.73
N ARG A 106 23.39 3.65 2.49
CA ARG A 106 24.32 2.80 1.75
C ARG A 106 25.30 3.56 0.85
N GLY A 107 25.25 4.90 0.84
CA GLY A 107 26.12 5.75 0.02
C GLY A 107 25.73 5.84 -1.46
N HIS A 108 24.54 5.36 -1.84
CA HIS A 108 24.03 5.35 -3.21
C HIS A 108 23.41 6.70 -3.60
N HIS A 109 24.19 7.77 -3.46
CA HIS A 109 23.73 9.15 -3.62
C HIS A 109 23.27 9.49 -5.04
N HIS A 110 23.70 8.73 -6.06
CA HIS A 110 23.22 8.88 -7.44
C HIS A 110 21.71 8.65 -7.57
N LEU A 111 21.11 7.93 -6.63
CA LEU A 111 19.66 7.67 -6.61
C LEU A 111 18.85 8.72 -5.85
N ALA A 112 19.49 9.64 -5.13
CA ALA A 112 18.80 10.57 -4.23
C ALA A 112 17.72 11.39 -4.93
N ALA A 113 18.03 11.92 -6.13
CA ALA A 113 17.06 12.70 -6.91
C ALA A 113 15.88 11.85 -7.41
N LEU A 114 16.13 10.60 -7.82
CA LEU A 114 15.09 9.70 -8.32
C LEU A 114 14.15 9.21 -7.20
N LEU A 115 14.70 8.94 -6.01
CA LEU A 115 13.98 8.36 -4.89
C LEU A 115 13.33 9.40 -3.97
N ARG A 116 13.67 10.68 -4.11
CA ARG A 116 13.06 11.75 -3.32
C ARG A 116 11.53 11.78 -3.53
N PRO A 117 10.72 11.72 -2.45
CA PRO A 117 9.28 11.87 -2.54
C PRO A 117 8.85 13.15 -3.28
N GLU A 118 7.86 13.02 -4.16
CA GLU A 118 7.23 14.14 -4.87
C GLU A 118 5.90 14.47 -4.17
N ILE A 119 5.93 15.32 -3.14
CA ILE A 119 4.73 15.69 -2.40
C ILE A 119 3.86 16.62 -3.25
N ARG A 120 2.65 16.16 -3.57
CA ARG A 120 1.63 16.87 -4.35
C ARG A 120 0.48 17.38 -3.48
N HIS A 121 0.22 16.69 -2.38
CA HIS A 121 -0.83 17.03 -1.42
C HIS A 121 -0.19 17.19 -0.05
N HIS A 122 0.00 18.44 0.37
CA HIS A 122 0.66 18.74 1.62
C HIS A 122 -0.21 18.37 2.82
N LEU A 123 0.34 17.54 3.69
CA LEU A 123 -0.16 17.26 5.03
C LEU A 123 0.89 17.68 6.06
N PRO A 124 0.50 18.40 7.12
CA PRO A 124 1.40 18.66 8.23
C PRO A 124 1.87 17.38 8.89
N TYR A 125 3.14 17.37 9.30
CA TYR A 125 3.80 16.18 9.82
C TYR A 125 3.13 15.63 11.08
N ASP A 126 2.66 16.51 11.94
CA ASP A 126 1.95 16.22 13.19
C ASP A 126 0.54 15.62 12.95
N GLU A 127 -0.05 15.79 11.78
CA GLU A 127 -1.36 15.22 11.44
C GLU A 127 -1.28 13.84 10.78
N ILE A 128 -0.17 13.50 10.12
CA ILE A 128 0.00 12.23 9.41
C ILE A 128 -0.19 11.03 10.34
N GLY A 129 0.44 11.08 11.52
CA GLY A 129 0.34 10.01 12.53
C GLY A 129 -1.09 9.78 13.01
N PRO A 130 -1.78 10.82 13.53
CA PRO A 130 -3.19 10.74 13.91
C PRO A 130 -4.12 10.28 12.78
N LEU A 131 -4.00 10.85 11.57
CA LEU A 131 -4.79 10.44 10.41
C LEU A 131 -4.62 8.94 10.10
N ARG A 132 -3.37 8.46 10.07
CA ARG A 132 -3.08 7.04 9.84
C ARG A 132 -3.66 6.17 10.94
N HIS A 133 -3.52 6.58 12.20
CA HIS A 133 -4.08 5.86 13.33
C HIS A 133 -5.61 5.75 13.23
N HIS A 134 -6.29 6.85 12.96
CA HIS A 134 -7.75 6.90 12.84
C HIS A 134 -8.26 6.13 11.62
N LEU A 135 -7.57 6.19 10.49
CA LEU A 135 -7.87 5.38 9.30
C LEU A 135 -7.80 3.88 9.64
N HIS A 136 -6.72 3.45 10.29
CA HIS A 136 -6.53 2.04 10.65
C HIS A 136 -7.61 1.57 11.64
N ARG A 137 -7.98 2.41 12.60
CA ARG A 137 -9.08 2.14 13.53
C ARG A 137 -10.40 1.99 12.80
N LEU A 138 -10.71 2.88 11.85
CA LEU A 138 -11.92 2.81 11.02
C LEU A 138 -11.96 1.51 10.21
N ILE A 139 -10.89 1.16 9.51
CA ILE A 139 -10.82 -0.07 8.69
C ILE A 139 -11.12 -1.31 9.54
N ARG A 140 -10.50 -1.43 10.71
CA ARG A 140 -10.75 -2.57 11.63
C ARG A 140 -12.19 -2.58 12.13
N HIS A 141 -12.72 -1.41 12.52
CA HIS A 141 -14.11 -1.28 12.97
C HIS A 141 -15.12 -1.69 11.88
N ARG A 142 -14.83 -1.36 10.61
CA ARG A 142 -15.71 -1.63 9.45
C ARG A 142 -15.55 -3.02 8.84
N ALA A 143 -14.58 -3.80 9.29
CA ALA A 143 -14.33 -5.16 8.80
C ALA A 143 -14.40 -6.21 9.93
N PRO A 144 -15.51 -6.28 10.70
CA PRO A 144 -15.60 -7.15 11.87
C PRO A 144 -15.68 -8.64 11.49
N ARG A 145 -15.28 -9.50 12.42
CA ARG A 145 -15.50 -10.95 12.40
C ARG A 145 -16.47 -11.35 13.51
N LYS A 146 -17.11 -12.52 13.34
CA LYS A 146 -18.06 -13.07 14.33
C LYS A 146 -17.44 -13.39 15.69
N ASP A 147 -16.13 -13.62 15.71
CA ASP A 147 -15.35 -13.95 16.91
C ASP A 147 -14.92 -12.71 17.72
N GLY A 148 -15.42 -11.51 17.36
CA GLY A 148 -15.09 -10.25 18.03
C GLY A 148 -13.75 -9.64 17.59
N THR A 149 -13.02 -10.28 16.67
CA THR A 149 -11.84 -9.70 16.01
C THR A 149 -12.23 -8.97 14.72
N ASP A 150 -11.24 -8.49 13.97
CA ASP A 150 -11.45 -7.90 12.63
C ASP A 150 -10.70 -8.68 11.54
N LEU A 151 -11.19 -8.57 10.30
CA LEU A 151 -10.63 -9.27 9.14
C LEU A 151 -9.20 -8.85 8.86
N ALA A 152 -8.86 -7.58 9.04
CA ALA A 152 -7.52 -7.07 8.75
C ALA A 152 -6.49 -7.63 9.73
N THR A 153 -6.77 -7.59 11.03
CA THR A 153 -5.93 -8.16 12.08
C THR A 153 -5.84 -9.68 11.96
N GLY A 154 -6.98 -10.37 11.79
CA GLY A 154 -7.00 -11.84 11.67
C GLY A 154 -6.25 -12.39 10.45
N GLN A 155 -6.11 -11.59 9.40
CA GLN A 155 -5.33 -11.92 8.20
C GLN A 155 -3.94 -11.28 8.18
N GLY A 156 -3.58 -10.50 9.21
CA GLY A 156 -2.30 -9.79 9.28
C GLY A 156 -2.10 -8.80 8.13
N LEU A 157 -3.16 -8.18 7.60
CA LEU A 157 -3.06 -7.27 6.47
C LEU A 157 -2.17 -6.07 6.79
N ARG A 158 -1.35 -5.67 5.82
CA ARG A 158 -0.66 -4.39 5.85
C ARG A 158 -1.65 -3.29 5.49
N LEU A 159 -1.96 -2.43 6.45
CA LEU A 159 -2.93 -1.34 6.26
C LEU A 159 -2.34 -0.16 5.49
N PRO A 160 -3.17 0.61 4.74
CA PRO A 160 -2.73 1.76 3.96
C PRO A 160 -1.97 2.83 4.74
N GLU A 161 -0.92 3.38 4.13
CA GLU A 161 -0.15 4.51 4.67
C GLU A 161 -0.63 5.83 4.05
N VAL A 162 -0.96 6.80 4.89
CA VAL A 162 -1.48 8.12 4.46
C VAL A 162 -0.43 8.87 3.65
N GLU A 163 0.85 8.70 3.97
CA GLU A 163 1.96 9.32 3.24
C GLU A 163 2.00 8.94 1.76
N VAL A 164 1.49 7.78 1.37
CA VAL A 164 1.39 7.39 -0.05
C VAL A 164 0.42 8.30 -0.81
N LEU A 165 -0.72 8.67 -0.21
CA LEU A 165 -1.70 9.54 -0.85
C LEU A 165 -1.11 10.93 -1.17
N THR A 166 -0.12 11.38 -0.39
CA THR A 166 0.49 12.71 -0.56
C THR A 166 1.30 12.86 -1.85
N GLU A 167 1.77 11.76 -2.45
CA GLU A 167 2.59 11.80 -3.68
C GLU A 167 1.84 11.39 -4.96
N LEU A 168 0.63 10.86 -4.83
CA LEU A 168 -0.18 10.47 -5.99
C LEU A 168 -0.69 11.70 -6.74
N ARG A 169 -0.86 11.58 -8.07
CA ARG A 169 -1.51 12.63 -8.89
C ARG A 169 -2.98 12.81 -8.55
N HIS A 170 -3.65 11.70 -8.26
CA HIS A 170 -4.99 11.64 -7.70
C HIS A 170 -4.83 10.98 -6.34
N PRO A 171 -5.07 11.69 -5.23
CA PRO A 171 -4.70 11.26 -3.88
C PRO A 171 -5.69 10.22 -3.33
N ALA A 172 -5.94 9.17 -4.11
CA ALA A 172 -6.90 8.12 -3.81
C ALA A 172 -6.31 6.73 -4.06
N CYS A 173 -6.63 5.79 -3.17
CA CYS A 173 -6.29 4.39 -3.32
C CYS A 173 -7.45 3.46 -2.97
N TRP A 174 -7.53 2.33 -3.67
CA TRP A 174 -8.37 1.20 -3.33
C TRP A 174 -7.61 0.25 -2.41
N PHE A 175 -8.23 -0.14 -1.30
CA PHE A 175 -7.73 -1.15 -0.37
C PHE A 175 -8.73 -2.31 -0.27
N PRO A 176 -8.50 -3.44 -0.98
CA PRO A 176 -9.34 -4.62 -0.86
C PRO A 176 -9.11 -5.33 0.49
N VAL A 177 -10.19 -5.85 1.06
CA VAL A 177 -10.13 -6.67 2.28
C VAL A 177 -10.68 -8.06 1.95
N PRO A 178 -9.82 -9.10 1.84
CA PRO A 178 -10.30 -10.45 1.59
C PRO A 178 -11.27 -10.90 2.69
N GLY A 179 -12.32 -11.62 2.31
CA GLY A 179 -13.42 -12.01 3.22
C GLY A 179 -14.48 -10.92 3.46
N MET A 180 -14.20 -9.64 3.16
CA MET A 180 -15.21 -8.57 3.16
C MET A 180 -16.02 -8.53 1.86
N TYR A 181 -15.55 -9.23 0.81
CA TYR A 181 -16.10 -9.17 -0.55
C TYR A 181 -16.20 -7.74 -1.07
N GLY A 182 -15.17 -6.95 -0.78
CA GLY A 182 -15.09 -5.52 -1.09
C GLY A 182 -13.84 -4.90 -0.47
N GLY A 183 -13.97 -3.68 0.02
CA GLY A 183 -12.82 -2.94 0.55
C GLY A 183 -13.15 -1.48 0.82
N PHE A 184 -12.11 -0.66 0.80
CA PHE A 184 -12.18 0.77 1.09
C PHE A 184 -11.60 1.58 -0.05
N ALA A 185 -12.37 2.53 -0.57
CA ALA A 185 -11.82 3.63 -1.37
C ALA A 185 -11.44 4.76 -0.42
N ILE A 186 -10.16 5.13 -0.41
CA ILE A 186 -9.61 6.11 0.51
C ILE A 186 -9.09 7.26 -0.33
N GLU A 187 -9.61 8.46 -0.11
CA GLU A 187 -9.22 9.68 -0.82
C GLU A 187 -8.81 10.75 0.19
N LEU A 188 -7.65 11.36 -0.01
CA LEU A 188 -7.21 12.53 0.75
C LEU A 188 -7.82 13.80 0.13
N THR A 189 -8.72 14.45 0.87
CA THR A 189 -9.39 15.70 0.49
C THR A 189 -8.96 16.83 1.41
N GLY A 190 -8.06 17.70 0.93
CA GLY A 190 -7.47 18.73 1.77
C GLY A 190 -6.56 18.12 2.84
N ARG A 191 -6.99 18.16 4.11
CA ARG A 191 -6.27 17.62 5.27
C ARG A 191 -6.96 16.42 5.92
N GLU A 192 -8.00 15.89 5.28
CA GLU A 192 -8.83 14.80 5.82
C GLU A 192 -8.93 13.66 4.81
N LEU A 193 -9.32 12.47 5.27
CA LEU A 193 -9.61 11.36 4.38
C LEU A 193 -11.13 11.18 4.25
N LYS A 194 -11.61 11.14 3.02
CA LYS A 194 -12.89 10.53 2.67
C LYS A 194 -12.68 9.03 2.50
N VAL A 195 -13.43 8.21 3.21
CA VAL A 195 -13.29 6.75 3.19
C VAL A 195 -14.64 6.13 2.88
N ASP A 196 -14.77 5.62 1.66
CA ASP A 196 -15.96 4.90 1.20
C ASP A 196 -15.74 3.39 1.42
N SER A 197 -16.54 2.77 2.28
CA SER A 197 -16.52 1.31 2.50
C SER A 197 -17.55 0.61 1.63
N TRP A 198 -17.16 -0.52 1.04
CA TRP A 198 -18.02 -1.29 0.13
C TRP A 198 -18.02 -2.78 0.48
N ILE A 199 -19.20 -3.39 0.61
CA ILE A 199 -19.41 -4.81 0.93
C ILE A 199 -20.44 -5.39 -0.06
N ARG A 200 -20.08 -6.39 -0.87
CA ARG A 200 -20.98 -6.97 -1.89
C ARG A 200 -22.18 -7.76 -1.36
N ILE A 201 -22.14 -8.24 -0.11
CA ILE A 201 -23.07 -9.27 0.39
C ILE A 201 -24.34 -8.69 1.03
N VAL A 202 -24.36 -7.41 1.34
CA VAL A 202 -25.53 -6.75 1.93
C VAL A 202 -26.00 -5.70 0.94
N ASP A 203 -27.29 -5.69 0.61
CA ASP A 203 -27.96 -4.73 -0.27
C ASP A 203 -28.06 -3.34 0.41
N GLY A 204 -26.94 -2.87 0.98
CA GLY A 204 -26.87 -1.79 1.96
C GLY A 204 -25.68 -0.88 1.71
N SER A 205 -25.99 0.23 1.05
CA SER A 205 -25.34 1.56 1.06
C SER A 205 -23.82 1.63 1.16
N GLU A 206 -23.22 2.10 0.07
CA GLU A 206 -21.96 2.86 0.09
C GLU A 206 -21.99 3.83 1.28
N ARG A 207 -21.08 3.63 2.24
CA ARG A 207 -20.99 4.44 3.45
C ARG A 207 -19.68 5.22 3.43
N THR A 208 -19.82 6.53 3.43
CA THR A 208 -18.73 7.50 3.44
C THR A 208 -18.44 7.95 4.87
N ASP A 209 -17.27 7.62 5.38
CA ASP A 209 -16.77 8.13 6.66
C ASP A 209 -15.70 9.20 6.42
N ARG A 210 -15.59 10.19 7.34
CA ARG A 210 -14.52 11.20 7.32
C ARG A 210 -13.52 10.92 8.43
N VAL A 211 -12.24 10.93 8.07
CA VAL A 211 -11.13 10.73 9.01
C VAL A 211 -10.32 12.01 9.09
N THR A 212 -10.17 12.56 10.29
CA THR A 212 -9.42 13.78 10.58
C THR A 212 -8.28 13.48 11.57
N ALA A 213 -7.42 14.47 11.82
CA ALA A 213 -6.40 14.36 12.85
C ALA A 213 -7.01 14.20 14.26
N ASP A 214 -8.21 14.75 14.49
CA ASP A 214 -8.90 14.72 15.78
C ASP A 214 -9.74 13.46 15.99
N GLY A 215 -10.19 12.79 14.92
CA GLY A 215 -11.02 11.60 15.06
C GLY A 215 -11.59 11.03 13.78
N VAL A 216 -12.61 10.17 13.96
CA VAL A 216 -13.39 9.60 12.87
C VAL A 216 -14.82 10.10 13.02
N HIS A 217 -15.31 10.83 12.02
CA HIS A 217 -16.70 11.25 11.92
C HIS A 217 -17.44 10.24 11.07
N LEU A 218 -18.16 9.35 11.73
CA LEU A 218 -19.00 8.40 11.05
C LEU A 218 -20.20 9.16 10.50
N GLN A 219 -20.40 9.17 9.17
CA GLN A 219 -21.73 9.54 8.68
C GLN A 219 -22.63 8.34 8.97
N GLU A 220 -23.63 8.53 9.82
CA GLU A 220 -24.77 7.62 9.86
C GLU A 220 -25.51 7.79 8.53
N GLY A 221 -25.62 6.69 7.77
CA GLY A 221 -26.44 6.70 6.57
C GLY A 221 -27.89 6.96 6.97
N GLY A 222 -28.42 8.10 6.52
CA GLY A 222 -29.85 8.35 6.50
C GLY A 222 -30.55 7.37 5.55
N LEU A 223 -31.74 6.95 5.98
CA LEU A 223 -32.70 5.99 5.40
C LEU A 223 -32.72 5.87 3.87
N LEU A 224 -32.92 4.62 3.40
CA LEU A 224 -33.82 4.35 2.28
C LEU A 224 -35.22 4.08 2.85
#